data_AF-A0A964QCM7-F1
#
_entry.id   AF-A0A964QCM7-F1
#
_cell.length_a   1.000
_cell.length_b   1.000
_cell.length_c   1.000
_cell.angle_alpha   90.00
_cell.angle_beta   90.00
_cell.angle_gamma   90.00
#
_symmetry.space_group_name_H-M   'P 1'
#
loop_
_entity.id
_entity.type
_entity.pdbx_description
1 polymer ?
#
loop_
_entity_poly.entity_id
_entity_poly.type
_entity_poly.pdbx_seq_one_letter_code
_entity_poly.pdbx_strand_id
1 'polypeptide(L)' 'MGDLGRAVNRLIRDLREGQEEHTSRFLDAAPDAVVMADTHGVIVDWNAAAHTMFGWPREEAIGMTLADTIVPEDQ' A
#
# COMPACT_ATOMS: atom_id res chain seq x y z
N MET A 1 15.82 -7.74 -32.35
CA MET A 1 15.54 -6.47 -31.63
C MET A 1 14.35 -6.55 -30.65
N GLY A 2 13.39 -7.50 -30.81
CA GLY A 2 12.24 -7.62 -29.90
C GLY A 2 12.48 -8.35 -28.56
N ASP A 3 13.48 -9.23 -28.48
CA ASP A 3 13.72 -10.02 -27.25
C ASP A 3 14.35 -9.23 -26.11
N LEU A 4 15.22 -8.27 -26.42
CA LEU A 4 15.85 -7.43 -25.41
C LEU A 4 14.84 -6.50 -24.71
N GLY A 5 13.89 -5.94 -25.46
CA GLY A 5 12.82 -5.10 -24.89
C GLY A 5 11.88 -5.89 -23.98
N ARG A 6 11.56 -7.15 -24.32
CA ARG A 6 10.76 -8.03 -23.47
C ARG A 6 11.51 -8.47 -22.21
N ALA A 7 12.80 -8.76 -22.32
CA ALA A 7 13.64 -9.14 -21.20
C ALA A 7 13.80 -8.00 -20.19
N VAL A 8 14.05 -6.77 -20.65
CA VAL A 8 14.15 -5.58 -19.79
C VAL A 8 12.82 -5.28 -19.09
N ASN A 9 11.68 -5.34 -19.80
CA ASN A 9 10.36 -5.14 -19.18
C ASN A 9 10.03 -6.20 -18.11
N ARG A 10 10.48 -7.45 -18.32
CA ARG A 10 10.33 -8.52 -17.32
C ARG A 10 11.20 -8.23 -16.10
N LEU A 11 12.46 -7.86 -16.29
CA LEU A 11 13.38 -7.51 -15.21
C LEU A 11 12.86 -6.33 -14.36
N ILE A 12 12.33 -5.29 -15.00
CA ILE A 12 11.76 -4.12 -14.31
C ILE A 12 10.53 -4.51 -13.49
N ARG A 13 9.69 -5.42 -14.01
CA ARG A 13 8.52 -5.93 -13.30
C ARG A 13 8.94 -6.75 -12.09
N ASP A 14 9.82 -7.74 -12.28
CA ASP A 14 10.29 -8.62 -11.21
C ASP A 14 10.99 -7.82 -10.09
N LEU A 15 11.75 -6.79 -10.44
CA LEU A 15 12.37 -5.87 -9.48
C LEU A 15 11.35 -5.04 -8.71
N ARG A 16 10.28 -4.56 -9.37
CA ARG A 16 9.19 -3.83 -8.70
C ARG A 16 8.41 -4.74 -7.78
N GLU A 17 8.00 -5.90 -8.26
CA GLU A 17 7.24 -6.89 -7.48
C GLU A 17 8.04 -7.32 -6.23
N GLY A 18 9.34 -7.61 -6.37
CA GLY A 18 10.17 -7.99 -5.23
C GLY A 18 10.39 -6.86 -4.21
N GLN A 19 10.47 -5.60 -4.66
CA GLN A 19 10.55 -4.43 -3.76
C GLN A 19 9.22 -4.21 -3.04
N GLU A 20 8.11 -4.22 -3.77
CA GLU A 20 6.75 -4.05 -3.24
C GLU A 20 6.42 -5.12 -2.20
N GLU A 21 6.76 -6.38 -2.48
CA GLU A 21 6.53 -7.49 -1.56
C GLU A 21 7.40 -7.38 -0.30
N HIS A 22 8.67 -6.97 -0.43
CA HIS A 22 9.55 -6.77 0.72
C HIS A 22 9.09 -5.59 1.59
N THR A 23 8.71 -4.48 0.97
CA THR A 23 8.17 -3.29 1.65
C THR A 23 6.86 -3.63 2.35
N SER A 24 5.91 -4.30 1.69
CA SER A 24 4.64 -4.71 2.30
C SER A 24 4.87 -5.59 3.52
N ARG A 25 5.78 -6.57 3.44
CA ARG A 25 6.09 -7.48 4.55
C ARG A 25 6.74 -6.76 5.74
N PHE A 26 7.58 -5.76 5.47
CA PHE A 26 8.17 -4.95 6.52
C PHE A 26 7.11 -4.08 7.21
N LEU A 27 6.23 -3.45 6.43
CA LEU A 27 5.14 -2.64 6.97
C LEU A 27 4.14 -3.48 7.78
N ASP A 28 3.84 -4.71 7.34
CA ASP A 28 2.97 -5.63 8.07
C ASP A 28 3.56 -6.12 9.40
N ALA A 29 4.89 -6.14 9.52
CA ALA A 29 5.58 -6.47 10.76
C ALA A 29 5.72 -5.27 11.71
N ALA A 30 5.42 -4.05 11.26
CA ALA A 30 5.51 -2.86 12.09
C ALA A 30 4.45 -2.90 13.21
N PRO A 31 4.83 -2.57 14.45
CA PRO A 31 3.90 -2.60 15.58
C PRO A 31 2.87 -1.46 15.53
N ASP A 32 3.23 -0.34 14.91
CA ASP A 32 2.37 0.83 14.76
C ASP A 32 1.60 0.79 13.45
N ALA A 33 0.40 1.39 13.47
CA ALA A 33 -0.42 1.56 12.28
C ALA A 33 0.31 2.41 11.24
N VAL A 34 0.44 1.88 10.02
CA VAL A 34 0.99 2.59 8.87
C VAL A 34 -0.08 2.68 7.79
N VAL A 35 -0.38 3.91 7.39
CA VAL A 35 -1.30 4.24 6.30
C VAL A 35 -0.55 5.11 5.30
N MET A 36 -0.59 4.72 4.03
CA MET A 36 -0.04 5.52 2.93
C MET A 36 -1.19 6.01 2.06
N ALA A 37 -1.17 7.28 1.69
CA ALA A 37 -2.15 7.88 0.79
C ALA A 37 -1.46 8.66 -0.33
N ASP A 38 -2.15 8.80 -1.45
CA ASP A 38 -1.71 9.65 -2.55
C ASP A 38 -1.92 11.14 -2.24
N THR A 39 -1.62 12.00 -3.21
CA THR A 39 -1.75 13.46 -3.05
C THR A 39 -3.19 13.95 -2.89
N HIS A 40 -4.18 13.10 -3.19
CA HIS A 40 -5.60 13.39 -2.99
C HIS A 40 -6.13 12.78 -1.69
N GLY A 41 -5.28 12.14 -0.88
CA GLY A 41 -5.67 11.48 0.36
C GLY A 41 -6.34 10.12 0.13
N VAL A 42 -6.23 9.55 -1.07
CA VAL A 42 -6.71 8.19 -1.36
C VAL A 42 -5.70 7.18 -0.86
N ILE A 43 -6.14 6.24 -0.04
CA ILE A 43 -5.29 5.22 0.58
C ILE A 43 -4.74 4.27 -0.50
N VAL A 44 -3.42 4.12 -0.50
CA VAL A 44 -2.65 3.24 -1.39
C VAL A 44 -1.92 2.12 -0.65
N ASP A 45 -1.76 2.23 0.68
CA ASP A 45 -1.28 1.12 1.52
C ASP A 45 -1.86 1.18 2.93
N TRP A 46 -2.01 -0.01 3.54
CA TRP A 46 -2.66 -0.23 4.82
C TRP A 46 -2.12 -1.51 5.47
N ASN A 47 -1.34 -1.37 6.55
CA ASN A 47 -0.69 -2.51 7.19
C ASN A 47 -1.61 -3.24 8.19
N ALA A 48 -1.17 -4.42 8.66
CA ALA A 48 -1.88 -5.21 9.65
C ALA A 48 -2.22 -4.44 10.96
N ALA A 49 -1.33 -3.57 11.43
CA ALA A 49 -1.57 -2.75 12.61
C ALA A 49 -2.65 -1.69 12.38
N ALA A 50 -2.74 -1.10 11.18
CA ALA A 50 -3.80 -0.16 10.81
C ALA A 50 -5.17 -0.85 10.78
N HIS A 51 -5.27 -2.07 10.27
CA HIS A 51 -6.50 -2.87 10.37
C HIS A 51 -6.88 -3.09 11.84
N THR A 52 -5.92 -3.48 12.68
CA THR A 52 -6.16 -3.69 14.12
C THR A 52 -6.63 -2.41 14.82
N MET A 53 -6.08 -1.26 14.44
CA MET A 53 -6.35 0.02 15.08
C MET A 53 -7.66 0.67 14.62
N PHE A 54 -7.94 0.67 13.32
CA PHE A 54 -9.07 1.40 12.73
C PHE A 54 -10.20 0.50 12.22
N GLY A 55 -10.01 -0.83 12.21
CA GLY A 55 -11.07 -1.81 11.95
C GLY A 55 -11.37 -2.10 10.48
N TRP A 56 -10.71 -1.42 9.53
CA TRP A 56 -10.90 -1.67 8.11
C TRP A 56 -9.97 -2.76 7.58
N PRO A 57 -10.47 -3.78 6.88
CA PRO A 57 -9.65 -4.69 6.09
C PRO A 57 -8.85 -3.92 5.03
N ARG A 58 -7.64 -4.38 4.70
CA ARG A 58 -6.79 -3.71 3.68
C ARG A 58 -7.52 -3.59 2.35
N GLU A 59 -8.21 -4.64 1.93
CA GLU A 59 -8.92 -4.70 0.66
C GLU A 59 -10.08 -3.69 0.57
N GLU A 60 -10.62 -3.28 1.72
CA GLU A 60 -11.66 -2.26 1.82
C GLU A 60 -11.06 -0.86 1.95
N ALA A 61 -10.00 -0.72 2.76
CA ALA A 61 -9.34 0.56 3.00
C ALA A 61 -8.67 1.13 1.75
N ILE A 62 -8.09 0.28 0.90
CA ILE A 62 -7.44 0.72 -0.34
C ILE A 62 -8.46 1.37 -1.28
N GLY A 63 -8.20 2.61 -1.68
CA GLY A 63 -9.11 3.40 -2.52
C GLY A 63 -10.11 4.26 -1.73
N MET A 64 -10.27 4.06 -0.42
CA MET A 64 -10.98 5.00 0.44
C MET A 64 -10.14 6.25 0.70
N THR A 65 -10.77 7.33 1.17
CA THR A 65 -10.04 8.53 1.59
C THR A 65 -9.63 8.43 3.07
N LEU A 66 -8.57 9.14 3.45
CA LEU A 66 -8.20 9.29 4.86
C LEU A 66 -9.36 9.87 5.70
N ALA A 67 -10.14 10.78 5.09
CA ALA A 67 -11.27 11.44 5.75
C ALA A 67 -12.37 10.45 6.16
N ASP A 68 -12.64 9.45 5.32
CA ASP A 68 -13.69 8.45 5.55
C ASP A 68 -13.25 7.31 6.49
N THR A 69 -11.99 7.28 6.90
CA THR A 69 -11.39 6.11 7.58
C THR A 69 -10.78 6.42 8.93
N ILE A 70 -9.87 7.40 9.00
CA ILE A 70 -9.06 7.65 10.20
C ILE A 70 -9.25 9.05 10.78
N VAL A 71 -9.85 9.97 10.01
CA VAL A 71 -10.12 11.34 10.47
C VAL A 71 -11.50 11.36 11.14
N PRO A 72 -11.61 11.83 12.39
CA PRO A 72 -12.91 12.03 13.03
C PRO A 72 -13.74 13.10 12.33
N GLU A 73 -15.07 12.96 12.38
CA GLU A 73 -16.05 13.82 11.68
C GLU A 73 -16.06 15.31 12.13
N ASP A 74 -15.35 15.65 13.21
CA ASP A 74 -15.36 16.97 13.87
C ASP A 74 -14.07 17.81 13.69
N GLN A 75 -13.26 17.60 12.64
CA GLN A 75 -12.02 18.36 12.38
C GLN A 75 -12.15 19.37 11.23
#